data_AF-A0A2H9MLM6-F1
#
_entry.id   AF-A0A2H9MLM6-F1
#
_cell.length_a   1.000
_cell.length_b   1.000
_cell.length_c   1.000
_cell.angle_alpha   90.00
_cell.angle_beta   90.00
_cell.angle_gamma   90.00
#
_symmetry.space_group_name_H-M   'P 1'
#
loop_
_entity.id
_entity.type
_entity.pdbx_description
1 polymer ?
#
loop_
_entity_poly.entity_id
_entity_poly.type
_entity_poly.pdbx_seq_one_letter_code
_entity_poly.pdbx_strand_id
1 'polypeptide(L)'
;MENKKFMKTWLTFTVVFLLCAPVFSSVVKADTIETQHPENLTTADGMDNREKNCDIIELSFDFLKPAIGKNRGYDTVVVSGLHNHGMPGEPTLPFKTVKILLPEGKDVSSINVTASEKIMLDGSFTIEPGQKPVPLMDGIETNKQMSLSSLPYNTILKNKQGRTPPNKTIYSSSESFPGKLYH
;
A
#
# COMPACT_ATOMS: atom_id res chain seq x y z
N MET A 1 -36.79 -32.90 -53.26
CA MET A 1 -36.08 -34.02 -52.60
C MET A 1 -34.75 -33.46 -52.12
N GLU A 2 -34.35 -33.46 -50.86
CA GLU A 2 -34.88 -34.06 -49.64
C GLU A 2 -34.28 -33.24 -48.47
N ASN A 3 -35.13 -32.77 -47.57
CA ASN A 3 -34.78 -32.14 -46.29
C ASN A 3 -34.42 -33.24 -45.27
N LYS A 4 -33.30 -33.13 -44.54
CA LYS A 4 -33.09 -33.81 -43.25
C LYS A 4 -32.32 -32.88 -42.29
N LYS A 5 -33.05 -32.24 -41.34
CA LYS A 5 -33.14 -32.57 -39.90
C LYS A 5 -31.80 -32.40 -39.18
N PHE A 6 -31.55 -31.31 -38.46
CA PHE A 6 -32.04 -30.99 -37.10
C PHE A 6 -31.86 -32.15 -36.10
N MET A 7 -30.80 -32.10 -35.30
CA MET A 7 -30.81 -32.68 -33.96
C MET A 7 -29.93 -31.84 -33.02
N LYS A 8 -30.63 -31.14 -32.13
CA LYS A 8 -30.14 -30.63 -30.84
C LYS A 8 -29.71 -31.83 -29.99
N THR A 9 -28.52 -31.78 -29.39
CA THR A 9 -28.30 -32.41 -28.08
C THR A 9 -27.36 -31.55 -27.24
N TRP A 10 -27.88 -31.25 -26.06
CA TRP A 10 -27.35 -30.46 -24.96
C TRP A 10 -26.12 -31.10 -24.32
N LEU A 11 -25.10 -30.33 -23.95
CA LEU A 11 -24.19 -30.71 -22.89
C LEU A 11 -23.74 -29.47 -22.12
N THR A 12 -24.61 -29.01 -21.23
CA THR A 12 -24.26 -28.04 -20.19
C THR A 12 -23.39 -28.74 -19.14
N PHE A 13 -22.07 -28.53 -19.19
CA PHE A 13 -21.18 -28.85 -18.07
C PHE A 13 -21.20 -27.69 -17.07
N THR A 14 -22.23 -27.68 -16.25
CA THR A 14 -22.27 -26.83 -15.05
C THR A 14 -21.35 -27.44 -14.00
N VAL A 15 -20.07 -27.08 -14.04
CA VAL A 15 -19.15 -27.39 -12.95
C VAL A 15 -19.44 -26.42 -11.81
N VAL A 16 -20.35 -26.83 -10.93
CA VAL A 16 -20.56 -26.24 -9.61
C VAL A 16 -19.37 -26.67 -8.75
N PHE A 17 -18.29 -25.89 -8.77
CA PHE A 17 -17.27 -26.01 -7.74
C PHE A 17 -17.78 -25.32 -6.48
N LEU A 18 -18.24 -26.19 -5.58
CA LEU A 18 -18.71 -25.90 -4.26
C LEU A 18 -17.72 -24.98 -3.52
N LEU A 19 -18.29 -23.94 -2.91
CA LEU A 19 -17.67 -23.08 -1.90
C LEU A 19 -16.89 -23.92 -0.89
N CYS A 20 -15.56 -23.82 -0.93
CA CYS A 20 -14.71 -24.16 0.19
C CYS A 20 -13.93 -22.90 0.55
N ALA A 21 -14.58 -22.02 1.30
CA ALA A 21 -13.88 -20.92 1.97
C ALA A 21 -13.08 -21.55 3.12
N PRO A 22 -11.74 -21.41 3.18
CA PRO A 22 -11.05 -21.61 4.43
C PRO A 22 -11.40 -20.44 5.33
N VAL A 23 -12.33 -20.67 6.25
CA VAL A 23 -12.50 -19.86 7.46
C VAL A 23 -11.23 -20.05 8.27
N PHE A 24 -10.23 -19.18 8.05
CA PHE A 24 -9.13 -19.05 9.01
C PHE A 24 -9.69 -18.39 10.26
N SER A 25 -10.07 -19.21 11.23
CA SER A 25 -10.25 -18.78 12.61
C SER A 25 -8.89 -18.35 13.14
N SER A 26 -8.64 -17.03 13.18
CA SER A 26 -7.58 -16.50 14.03
C SER A 26 -7.97 -16.78 15.48
N VAL A 27 -7.34 -17.80 16.07
CA VAL A 27 -7.29 -17.95 17.52
C VAL A 27 -6.48 -16.77 18.05
N VAL A 28 -7.18 -15.74 18.51
CA VAL A 28 -6.64 -14.74 19.42
C VAL A 28 -6.53 -15.43 20.78
N LYS A 29 -5.31 -15.80 21.16
CA LYS A 29 -4.99 -16.01 22.58
C LYS A 29 -4.90 -14.62 23.21
N ALA A 30 -5.99 -14.20 23.82
CA ALA A 30 -5.95 -13.18 24.86
C ALA A 30 -5.52 -13.90 26.13
N ASP A 31 -4.27 -13.71 26.55
CA ASP A 31 -3.87 -14.09 27.90
C ASP A 31 -4.49 -13.07 28.86
N THR A 32 -5.63 -13.49 29.43
CA THR A 32 -6.26 -12.88 30.60
C THR A 32 -5.25 -12.88 31.75
N ILE A 33 -4.82 -11.70 32.19
CA ILE A 33 -4.09 -11.55 33.45
C ILE A 33 -5.09 -11.74 34.59
N GLU A 34 -5.23 -12.98 35.08
CA GLU A 34 -5.85 -13.23 36.38
C GLU A 34 -4.95 -12.63 37.47
N THR A 35 -5.53 -11.68 38.20
CA THR A 35 -4.96 -11.16 39.44
C THR A 35 -5.14 -12.24 40.50
N GLN A 36 -4.08 -12.99 40.80
CA GLN A 36 -4.00 -13.74 42.04
C GLN A 36 -2.77 -13.29 42.83
N HIS A 37 -3.09 -12.52 43.86
CA HIS A 37 -2.26 -12.34 45.04
C HIS A 37 -2.13 -13.69 45.75
N PRO A 38 -0.91 -14.17 45.98
CA PRO A 38 -0.62 -14.67 47.31
C PRO A 38 0.68 -14.07 47.86
N GLU A 39 0.51 -13.48 49.04
CA GLU A 39 1.52 -13.31 50.06
C GLU A 39 2.26 -14.63 50.23
N ASN A 40 3.56 -14.67 49.93
CA ASN A 40 4.51 -15.43 50.72
C ASN A 40 5.95 -15.00 50.44
N LEU A 41 6.55 -14.48 51.50
CA LEU A 41 7.93 -14.09 51.64
C LEU A 41 8.78 -15.35 51.84
N THR A 42 9.56 -15.76 50.84
CA THR A 42 10.70 -16.67 51.07
C THR A 42 11.87 -16.29 50.18
N THR A 43 12.89 -15.72 50.81
CA THR A 43 14.22 -15.50 50.26
C THR A 43 14.90 -16.84 49.97
N ALA A 44 15.19 -17.11 48.69
CA ALA A 44 16.18 -18.10 48.29
C ALA A 44 16.75 -17.71 46.90
N ASP A 45 17.95 -17.13 46.96
CA ASP A 45 19.09 -17.32 46.07
C ASP A 45 18.84 -17.73 44.61
N GLY A 46 19.19 -16.82 43.69
CA GLY A 46 19.12 -17.06 42.25
C GLY A 46 18.89 -15.79 41.43
N MET A 47 19.69 -14.74 41.65
CA MET A 47 19.73 -13.55 40.76
C MET A 47 20.29 -13.95 39.38
N ASP A 48 19.47 -14.51 38.50
CA ASP A 48 19.65 -14.34 37.04
C ASP A 48 19.01 -13.01 36.65
N ASN A 49 19.66 -11.92 37.05
CA ASN A 49 19.41 -10.59 36.51
C ASN A 49 20.02 -10.51 35.11
N ARG A 50 19.50 -11.30 34.17
CA ARG A 50 19.65 -10.98 32.75
C ARG A 50 18.72 -9.82 32.46
N GLU A 51 19.23 -8.62 32.76
CA GLU A 51 18.73 -7.36 32.27
C GLU A 51 18.49 -7.52 30.76
N LYS A 52 17.22 -7.63 30.36
CA LYS A 52 16.84 -7.64 28.95
C LYS A 52 17.14 -6.25 28.41
N ASN A 53 18.37 -6.06 27.95
CA ASN A 53 18.72 -4.89 27.18
C ASN A 53 18.00 -5.01 25.82
N CYS A 54 16.80 -4.46 25.73
CA CYS A 54 16.02 -4.35 24.50
C CYS A 54 16.19 -2.95 23.89
N ASP A 55 17.42 -2.63 23.52
CA ASP A 55 17.76 -1.46 22.68
C ASP A 55 17.40 -1.68 21.19
N ILE A 56 16.66 -2.75 20.87
CA ILE A 56 16.25 -3.12 19.51
C ILE A 56 14.73 -3.05 19.41
N ILE A 57 14.24 -2.32 18.40
CA ILE A 57 12.82 -2.31 18.02
C ILE A 57 12.69 -3.17 16.75
N GLU A 58 11.95 -4.27 16.86
CA GLU A 58 11.65 -5.16 15.73
C GLU A 58 10.18 -5.02 15.32
N LEU A 59 9.95 -4.81 14.02
CA LEU A 59 8.62 -4.63 13.45
C LEU A 59 8.47 -5.50 12.20
N SER A 60 7.37 -6.24 12.12
CA SER A 60 7.01 -7.06 10.96
C SER A 60 5.79 -6.48 10.24
N PHE A 61 5.86 -6.47 8.91
CA PHE A 61 4.78 -5.94 8.06
C PHE A 61 4.41 -6.94 6.98
N ASP A 62 3.13 -7.33 6.98
CA ASP A 62 2.55 -8.13 5.92
C ASP A 62 1.71 -7.25 5.00
N PHE A 63 1.81 -7.51 3.70
CA PHE A 63 1.06 -6.81 2.67
C PHE A 63 0.19 -7.78 1.90
N LEU A 64 -1.03 -7.34 1.58
CA LEU A 64 -1.93 -8.10 0.73
C LEU A 64 -1.39 -8.17 -0.71
N LYS A 65 -1.79 -9.21 -1.43
CA LYS A 65 -1.42 -9.38 -2.84
C LYS A 65 -1.82 -8.13 -3.65
N PRO A 66 -0.91 -7.54 -4.44
CA PRO A 66 -1.24 -6.38 -5.26
C PRO A 66 -2.24 -6.73 -6.36
N ALA A 67 -3.13 -5.78 -6.65
CA ALA A 67 -4.01 -5.81 -7.81
C ALA A 67 -3.58 -4.74 -8.82
N ILE A 68 -3.88 -4.98 -10.10
CA ILE A 68 -3.64 -4.01 -11.17
C ILE A 68 -4.95 -3.32 -11.53
N GLY A 69 -4.94 -1.98 -11.43
CA GLY A 69 -6.00 -1.11 -11.90
C GLY A 69 -5.60 -0.32 -13.14
N LYS A 70 -6.54 0.46 -13.67
CA LYS A 70 -6.30 1.38 -14.79
C LYS A 70 -6.75 2.78 -14.40
N ASN A 71 -5.93 3.78 -14.71
CA ASN A 71 -6.26 5.20 -14.52
C ASN A 71 -5.71 6.03 -15.68
N ARG A 72 -6.58 6.74 -16.40
CA ARG A 72 -6.20 7.71 -17.45
C ARG A 72 -5.20 7.17 -18.50
N GLY A 73 -5.36 5.91 -18.89
CA GLY A 73 -4.49 5.25 -19.89
C GLY A 73 -3.23 4.61 -19.34
N TYR A 74 -2.96 4.75 -18.03
CA TYR A 74 -1.87 4.08 -17.33
C TYR A 74 -2.39 2.93 -16.46
N ASP A 75 -1.48 2.04 -16.10
CA ASP A 75 -1.66 1.02 -15.07
C ASP A 75 -1.43 1.61 -13.68
N THR A 76 -2.09 1.04 -12.68
CA THR A 76 -1.92 1.40 -11.28
C THR A 76 -1.76 0.13 -10.47
N VAL A 77 -0.68 0.02 -9.69
CA VAL A 77 -0.54 -1.07 -8.71
C VAL A 77 -1.28 -0.66 -7.44
N VAL A 78 -2.18 -1.49 -6.94
CA VAL A 78 -3.00 -1.20 -5.76
C VAL A 78 -2.79 -2.29 -4.72
N VAL A 79 -2.41 -1.88 -3.51
CA VAL A 79 -2.41 -2.73 -2.32
C VAL A 79 -3.38 -2.12 -1.33
N SER A 80 -4.35 -2.92 -0.86
CA SER A 80 -5.41 -2.40 0.03
C SER A 80 -4.81 -1.79 1.30
N GLY A 81 -5.26 -0.58 1.64
CA GLY A 81 -4.78 0.17 2.80
C GLY A 81 -3.47 0.93 2.59
N LEU A 82 -2.86 0.87 1.40
CA LEU A 82 -1.67 1.65 1.06
C LEU A 82 -2.01 2.80 0.11
N HIS A 83 -1.22 3.87 0.23
CA HIS A 83 -1.24 4.97 -0.72
C HIS A 83 -0.19 4.73 -1.79
N ASN A 84 -0.40 5.27 -3.00
CA ASN A 84 0.62 5.27 -4.04
C ASN A 84 1.42 6.58 -3.96
N HIS A 85 2.73 6.46 -4.13
CA HIS A 85 3.63 7.60 -4.15
C HIS A 85 4.72 7.40 -5.21
N GLY A 86 5.21 8.50 -5.75
CA GLY A 86 6.30 8.56 -6.70
C GLY A 86 6.66 10.03 -6.94
N MET A 87 7.93 10.32 -7.16
CA MET A 87 8.35 11.68 -7.47
C MET A 87 7.72 12.12 -8.81
N PRO A 88 7.61 13.44 -9.07
CA PRO A 88 7.05 13.91 -10.31
C PRO A 88 7.74 13.32 -11.55
N GLY A 89 6.97 12.63 -12.40
CA GLY A 89 7.44 11.93 -13.59
C GLY A 89 7.92 10.49 -13.35
N GLU A 90 8.10 10.05 -12.10
CA GLU A 90 8.47 8.66 -11.77
C GLU A 90 7.23 7.76 -11.63
N PRO A 91 7.34 6.43 -11.81
CA PRO A 91 6.25 5.50 -11.52
C PRO A 91 5.72 5.65 -10.08
N THR A 92 4.40 5.71 -9.93
CA THR A 92 3.74 5.71 -8.61
C THR A 92 3.48 4.30 -8.13
N LEU A 93 4.03 3.94 -6.97
CA LEU A 93 3.93 2.60 -6.39
C LEU A 93 3.34 2.65 -4.98
N PRO A 94 2.65 1.59 -4.53
CA PRO A 94 2.18 1.47 -3.16
C PRO A 94 3.33 1.59 -2.16
N PHE A 95 3.14 2.39 -1.12
CA PHE A 95 4.10 2.54 -0.02
C PHE A 95 3.39 2.62 1.33
N LYS A 96 4.12 2.29 2.40
CA LYS A 96 3.67 2.41 3.78
C LYS A 96 4.68 3.24 4.58
N THR A 97 4.21 4.34 5.18
CA THR A 97 4.99 5.08 6.17
C THR A 97 4.80 4.46 7.54
N VAL A 98 5.91 4.22 8.23
CA VAL A 98 5.93 3.74 9.62
C VAL A 98 6.42 4.88 10.50
N LYS A 99 5.75 5.10 11.63
CA LYS A 99 6.18 6.04 12.66
C LYS A 99 6.52 5.24 13.91
N ILE A 100 7.78 5.31 14.33
CA ILE A 100 8.31 4.54 15.45
C ILE A 100 8.67 5.54 16.55
N LEU A 101 8.16 5.33 17.76
CA LEU A 101 8.54 6.11 18.92
C LEU A 101 9.86 5.56 19.47
N LEU A 102 10.86 6.43 19.61
CA LEU A 102 12.12 6.07 20.24
C LEU A 102 12.00 6.19 21.76
N PRO A 103 12.67 5.31 22.53
CA PRO A 103 12.82 5.50 23.97
C PRO A 103 13.50 6.83 24.28
N GLU A 104 13.17 7.40 25.45
CA GLU A 104 13.76 8.66 25.89
C GLU A 104 15.28 8.56 26.01
N GLY A 105 15.99 9.59 25.53
CA GLY A 105 17.46 9.67 25.61
C GLY A 105 18.21 8.67 24.73
N LYS A 106 17.53 8.00 23.79
CA LYS A 106 18.14 7.05 22.84
C LYS A 106 18.05 7.57 21.40
N ASP A 107 19.13 7.37 20.65
CA ASP A 107 19.22 7.66 19.22
C ASP A 107 19.22 6.37 18.38
N VAL A 108 18.84 6.48 17.11
CA VAL A 108 18.90 5.36 16.16
C VAL A 108 20.34 5.18 15.66
N SER A 109 20.93 4.03 15.93
CA SER A 109 22.25 3.66 15.41
C SER A 109 22.20 3.13 13.97
N SER A 110 21.19 2.31 13.66
CA SER A 110 21.04 1.66 12.36
C SER A 110 19.60 1.21 12.12
N ILE A 111 19.24 1.08 10.84
CA ILE A 111 17.98 0.48 10.39
C ILE A 111 18.33 -0.64 9.43
N ASN A 112 17.95 -1.86 9.78
CA ASN A 112 18.09 -3.02 8.90
C ASN A 112 16.72 -3.45 8.41
N VAL A 113 16.59 -3.61 7.09
CA VAL A 113 15.34 -4.01 6.45
C VAL A 113 15.58 -5.34 5.74
N THR A 114 14.80 -6.34 6.11
CA THR A 114 14.80 -7.65 5.45
C THR A 114 13.51 -7.77 4.65
N ALA A 115 13.64 -7.82 3.32
CA ALA A 115 12.51 -8.04 2.43
C ALA A 115 12.25 -9.55 2.25
N SER A 116 10.99 -9.91 2.03
CA SER A 116 10.63 -11.24 1.56
C SER A 116 11.07 -11.46 0.11
N GLU A 117 10.83 -12.66 -0.40
CA GLU A 117 11.06 -12.97 -1.82
C GLU A 117 10.25 -12.05 -2.75
N LYS A 118 10.84 -11.75 -3.91
CA LYS A 118 10.18 -10.95 -4.95
C LYS A 118 9.09 -11.78 -5.62
N ILE A 119 7.91 -11.18 -5.77
CA ILE A 119 6.80 -11.77 -6.50
C ILE A 119 6.70 -11.10 -7.86
N MET A 120 6.76 -11.90 -8.93
CA MET A 120 6.55 -11.41 -10.30
C MET A 120 5.04 -11.32 -10.57
N LEU A 121 4.61 -10.20 -11.16
CA LEU A 121 3.24 -10.01 -11.64
C LEU A 121 3.21 -10.30 -13.13
N ASP A 122 2.28 -11.14 -13.56
CA ASP A 122 2.18 -11.55 -14.97
C ASP A 122 1.77 -10.38 -15.85
N GLY A 123 2.57 -10.10 -16.88
CA GLY A 123 2.29 -9.09 -17.90
C GLY A 123 3.30 -7.94 -17.94
N SER A 124 2.97 -6.93 -18.73
CA SER A 124 3.75 -5.70 -18.88
C SER A 124 2.86 -4.51 -18.58
N PHE A 125 3.32 -3.62 -17.71
CA PHE A 125 2.52 -2.52 -17.19
C PHE A 125 3.23 -1.18 -17.41
N THR A 126 2.45 -0.17 -17.78
CA THR A 126 2.93 1.21 -17.86
C THR A 126 2.34 2.00 -16.70
N ILE A 127 3.08 2.12 -15.61
CA ILE A 127 2.59 2.71 -14.36
C ILE A 127 2.35 4.22 -14.50
N GLU A 128 1.35 4.75 -13.80
CA GLU A 128 1.06 6.20 -13.80
C GLU A 128 2.22 7.03 -13.23
N PRO A 129 2.65 8.12 -13.89
CA PRO A 129 3.70 8.99 -13.38
C PRO A 129 3.21 9.89 -12.23
N GLY A 130 4.08 10.09 -11.25
CA GLY A 130 3.87 11.03 -10.14
C GLY A 130 3.63 12.44 -10.67
N GLN A 131 2.76 13.18 -10.00
CA GLN A 131 2.38 14.53 -10.41
C GLN A 131 3.01 15.55 -9.47
N LYS A 132 3.42 16.72 -10.00
CA LYS A 132 3.84 17.84 -9.15
C LYS A 132 2.68 18.28 -8.25
N PRO A 133 2.97 18.61 -6.97
CA PRO A 133 1.96 19.20 -6.10
C PRO A 133 1.46 20.50 -6.72
N VAL A 134 0.14 20.70 -6.68
CA VAL A 134 -0.48 21.94 -7.13
C VAL A 134 -0.74 22.80 -5.88
N PRO A 135 -0.26 24.05 -5.83
CA PRO A 135 -0.56 24.93 -4.70
C PRO A 135 -2.08 25.11 -4.56
N LEU A 136 -2.58 25.09 -3.32
CA LEU A 136 -4.01 25.29 -3.06
C LEU A 136 -4.56 26.64 -3.58
N MET A 137 -3.67 27.63 -3.75
CA MET A 137 -4.01 28.97 -4.23
C MET A 137 -3.76 29.16 -5.74
N ASP A 138 -3.19 28.16 -6.43
CA ASP A 138 -2.94 28.21 -7.87
C ASP A 138 -4.27 27.97 -8.61
N GLY A 139 -5.00 29.06 -8.82
CA GLY A 139 -6.45 28.99 -9.10
C GLY A 139 -7.19 30.28 -8.79
N ILE A 140 -6.70 31.05 -7.83
CA ILE A 140 -7.28 32.34 -7.46
C ILE A 140 -6.50 33.42 -8.21
N GLU A 141 -6.95 33.76 -9.42
CA GLU A 141 -6.54 35.02 -10.04
C GLU A 141 -7.00 36.14 -9.10
N THR A 142 -6.09 36.77 -8.36
CA THR A 142 -6.39 37.96 -7.57
C THR A 142 -6.56 39.15 -8.51
N ASN A 143 -7.66 39.22 -9.24
CA ASN A 143 -8.14 40.49 -9.73
C ASN A 143 -8.68 41.28 -8.52
N LYS A 144 -8.07 42.44 -8.28
CA LYS A 144 -8.54 43.46 -7.32
C LYS A 144 -10.07 43.48 -7.29
N GLN A 145 -10.66 43.20 -6.12
CA GLN A 145 -12.09 43.27 -5.84
C GLN A 145 -13.00 42.39 -6.73
N MET A 146 -12.90 41.07 -6.61
CA MET A 146 -14.07 40.20 -6.84
C MET A 146 -14.30 39.28 -5.64
N SER A 147 -15.51 39.39 -5.09
CA SER A 147 -15.98 38.55 -3.99
C SER A 147 -16.01 37.08 -4.40
N LEU A 148 -15.43 36.21 -3.57
CA LEU A 148 -15.45 34.74 -3.72
C LEU A 148 -16.87 34.15 -3.79
N SER A 149 -17.91 34.94 -3.49
CA SER A 149 -19.31 34.52 -3.50
C SER A 149 -20.02 34.65 -4.87
N SER A 150 -19.39 35.24 -5.89
CA SER A 150 -20.05 35.54 -7.17
C SER A 150 -19.49 34.84 -8.41
N LEU A 151 -18.49 33.96 -8.27
CA LEU A 151 -17.97 33.20 -9.41
C LEU A 151 -18.79 31.91 -9.62
N PRO A 152 -19.23 31.60 -10.86
CA PRO A 152 -19.84 30.30 -11.15
C PRO A 152 -18.79 29.21 -10.90
N TYR A 153 -19.18 28.15 -10.19
CA TYR A 153 -18.35 27.03 -9.70
C TYR A 153 -17.41 26.44 -10.77
N ASN A 154 -17.77 26.61 -12.04
CA ASN A 154 -17.12 26.04 -13.21
C ASN A 154 -15.85 26.80 -13.65
N THR A 155 -15.62 28.03 -13.15
CA THR A 155 -14.46 28.87 -13.55
C THR A 155 -13.20 28.56 -12.75
N ILE A 156 -13.33 28.06 -11.52
CA ILE A 156 -12.18 27.77 -10.61
C ILE A 156 -11.33 26.59 -11.11
N LEU A 157 -11.84 25.77 -12.05
CA LEU A 157 -11.17 24.57 -12.55
C LEU A 157 -10.29 24.79 -13.80
N LYS A 158 -10.14 26.03 -14.29
CA LYS A 158 -9.42 26.31 -15.56
C LYS A 158 -7.94 26.64 -15.43
N ASN A 159 -7.37 26.67 -14.22
CA ASN A 159 -5.92 26.78 -14.04
C ASN A 159 -5.29 25.39 -14.14
N LYS A 160 -5.36 24.81 -15.34
CA LYS A 160 -4.84 23.48 -15.63
C LYS A 160 -3.35 23.59 -15.92
N GLN A 161 -2.50 23.70 -14.90
CA GLN A 161 -1.10 23.33 -15.09
C GLN A 161 -1.05 21.91 -15.68
N GLY A 162 -0.29 21.74 -16.76
CA GLY A 162 -0.19 20.48 -17.48
C GLY A 162 0.27 19.35 -16.57
N ARG A 163 -0.26 18.14 -16.79
CA ARG A 163 0.19 16.96 -16.06
C ARG A 163 1.69 16.76 -16.23
N THR A 164 2.35 16.29 -15.18
CA THR A 164 3.76 15.96 -15.25
C THR A 164 3.93 14.75 -16.19
N PRO A 165 4.73 14.87 -17.27
CA PRO A 165 4.96 13.78 -18.19
C PRO A 165 5.83 12.69 -17.54
N PRO A 166 5.79 11.44 -18.04
CA PRO A 166 6.70 10.39 -17.60
C PRO A 166 8.17 10.79 -17.81
N ASN A 167 9.02 10.48 -16.84
CA ASN A 167 10.46 10.60 -16.97
C ASN A 167 10.95 9.58 -18.01
N LYS A 168 11.33 10.06 -19.19
CA LYS A 168 11.71 9.20 -20.32
C LYS A 168 12.80 8.21 -19.94
N THR A 169 13.83 8.64 -19.21
CA THR A 169 14.95 7.77 -18.81
C THR A 169 14.50 6.58 -17.98
N ILE A 170 13.53 6.77 -17.07
CA ILE A 170 13.00 5.68 -16.23
C ILE A 170 12.08 4.78 -17.04
N TYR A 171 11.17 5.35 -17.82
CA TYR A 171 10.15 4.60 -18.55
C TYR A 171 10.69 3.86 -19.78
N SER A 172 11.84 4.27 -20.31
CA SER A 172 12.54 3.54 -21.37
C SER A 172 13.63 2.59 -20.85
N SER A 173 13.79 2.48 -19.53
CA SER A 173 14.82 1.64 -18.93
C SER A 173 14.36 0.18 -18.79
N SER A 174 15.31 -0.75 -18.85
CA SER A 174 15.13 -2.15 -18.46
C SER A 174 15.51 -2.43 -17.00
N GLU A 175 16.07 -1.44 -16.31
CA GLU A 175 16.46 -1.57 -14.90
C GLU A 175 15.24 -1.63 -13.98
N SER A 176 15.39 -2.33 -12.85
CA SER A 176 14.34 -2.36 -11.82
C SER A 176 14.10 -0.98 -11.23
N PHE A 177 12.83 -0.63 -11.06
CA PHE A 177 12.41 0.57 -10.36
C PHE A 177 11.50 0.21 -9.17
N PRO A 178 11.71 0.81 -7.97
CA PRO A 178 12.86 1.65 -7.63
C PRO A 178 14.14 0.82 -7.49
N GLY A 179 15.30 1.40 -7.78
CA GLY A 179 16.59 0.70 -7.67
C GLY A 179 17.00 0.37 -6.23
N LYS A 180 16.56 1.17 -5.25
CA LYS A 180 16.74 0.96 -3.81
C LYS A 180 15.37 0.99 -3.14
N LEU A 181 15.05 0.00 -2.31
CA LEU A 181 13.71 -0.14 -1.70
C LEU A 181 13.50 0.74 -0.46
N TYR A 182 14.58 1.17 0.20
CA TYR A 182 14.54 1.95 1.44
C TYR A 182 15.70 2.95 1.47
N HIS A 183 15.44 4.16 1.99
CA HIS A 183 16.44 5.23 2.05
C HIS A 183 17.18 5.22 3.38
#